data_AF-A0A6M5YLS9-F1
#
_entry.id   AF-A0A6M5YLS9-F1
#
_cell.length_a   1.000
_cell.length_b   1.000
_cell.length_c   1.000
_cell.angle_alpha   90.00
_cell.angle_beta   90.00
_cell.angle_gamma   90.00
#
_symmetry.space_group_name_H-M   'P 1'
#
loop_
_entity.id
_entity.type
_entity.pdbx_description
1 polymer ?
#
loop_
_entity_poly.entity_id
_entity_poly.type
_entity_poly.pdbx_seq_one_letter_code
_entity_poly.pdbx_strand_id
1 'polypeptide(L)'
;MKNPQGSRTVSILWRVSVCAWIGVGLYWFYLSYISRFSAEDVHDEGRRVVTALEEYKSARGQYPRRLEDTSVAEQKFPKGVAFAYSVNESFQSYVLVVSGGGHTWRYFSAMKNWQHVPPGAERATAPAE
;
A
#
# COMPACT_ATOMS: atom_id res chain seq x y z
N MET A 1 -13.24 -3.81 61.57
CA MET A 1 -14.07 -4.25 60.41
C MET A 1 -13.41 -3.74 59.13
N LYS A 2 -12.68 -4.59 58.39
CA LYS A 2 -12.07 -4.21 57.11
C LYS A 2 -13.16 -4.22 56.05
N ASN A 3 -13.47 -3.04 55.51
CA ASN A 3 -14.57 -2.84 54.57
C ASN A 3 -14.31 -3.63 53.26
N PRO A 4 -15.06 -4.70 52.97
CA PRO A 4 -14.76 -5.59 51.84
C PRO A 4 -15.07 -4.96 50.47
N GLN A 5 -15.75 -3.81 50.45
CA GLN A 5 -16.05 -3.05 49.24
C GLN A 5 -14.81 -2.37 48.64
N GLY A 6 -13.86 -1.86 49.44
CA GLY A 6 -12.69 -1.15 48.94
C GLY A 6 -11.70 -2.04 48.16
N SER A 7 -11.56 -3.30 48.57
CA SER A 7 -10.65 -4.26 47.93
C SER A 7 -11.13 -4.68 46.52
N ARG A 8 -12.44 -4.83 46.33
CA ARG A 8 -13.03 -5.17 45.02
C ARG A 8 -12.92 -4.02 44.03
N THR A 9 -13.16 -2.78 44.46
CA THR A 9 -13.07 -1.60 43.59
C THR A 9 -11.65 -1.36 43.09
N VAL A 10 -10.63 -1.53 43.95
CA VAL A 10 -9.21 -1.40 43.58
C VAL A 10 -8.77 -2.49 42.59
N SER A 11 -9.25 -3.72 42.76
CA SER A 11 -8.97 -4.84 41.84
C SER A 11 -9.58 -4.63 40.44
N ILE A 12 -10.79 -4.07 40.37
CA ILE A 12 -11.46 -3.74 39.11
C ILE A 12 -10.75 -2.57 38.41
N LEU A 13 -10.41 -1.50 39.13
CA LEU A 13 -9.66 -0.36 38.60
C LEU A 13 -8.30 -0.76 38.03
N TRP A 14 -7.58 -1.67 38.71
CA TRP A 14 -6.30 -2.18 38.23
C TRP A 14 -6.45 -2.99 36.93
N ARG A 15 -7.48 -3.85 36.83
CA ARG A 15 -7.77 -4.62 35.61
C ARG A 15 -8.16 -3.73 34.44
N VAL A 16 -8.99 -2.72 34.66
CA VAL A 16 -9.38 -1.76 33.61
C VAL A 16 -8.17 -0.95 33.14
N SER A 17 -7.28 -0.55 34.06
CA SER A 17 -6.04 0.14 33.73
C SER A 17 -5.11 -0.74 32.88
N VAL A 18 -4.89 -2.00 33.27
CA VAL A 18 -4.06 -2.93 32.50
C VAL A 18 -4.66 -3.20 31.11
N CYS A 19 -5.98 -3.37 30.99
CA CYS A 19 -6.65 -3.49 29.70
C CYS A 19 -6.51 -2.22 28.83
N ALA A 20 -6.57 -1.04 29.43
CA ALA A 20 -6.35 0.22 28.73
C ALA A 20 -4.91 0.34 28.21
N TRP A 21 -3.91 -0.01 29.01
CA TRP A 21 -2.50 -0.01 28.58
C TRP A 21 -2.20 -1.04 27.50
N ILE A 22 -2.81 -2.22 27.55
CA ILE A 22 -2.73 -3.22 26.47
C ILE A 22 -3.39 -2.69 25.20
N GLY A 23 -4.55 -2.05 25.31
CA GLY A 23 -5.23 -1.42 24.17
C GLY A 23 -4.40 -0.32 23.52
N VAL A 24 -3.77 0.53 24.32
CA VAL A 24 -2.84 1.58 23.84
C VAL A 24 -1.61 0.94 23.18
N GLY A 25 -0.98 -0.08 23.80
CA GLY A 25 0.16 -0.78 23.21
C GLY A 25 -0.16 -1.47 21.88
N LEU A 26 -1.32 -2.12 21.78
CA LEU A 26 -1.82 -2.72 20.53
C LEU A 26 -2.15 -1.67 19.48
N TYR A 27 -2.67 -0.51 19.90
CA TYR A 27 -2.94 0.62 19.00
C TYR A 27 -1.65 1.22 18.45
N TRP A 28 -0.62 1.44 19.28
CA TRP A 28 0.69 1.88 18.82
C TRP A 28 1.40 0.85 17.96
N PHE A 29 1.27 -0.44 18.29
CA PHE A 29 1.78 -1.54 17.47
C PHE A 29 1.07 -1.60 16.10
N TYR A 30 -0.25 -1.42 16.07
CA TYR A 30 -1.06 -1.35 14.86
C TYR A 30 -0.72 -0.12 14.00
N LEU A 31 -0.55 1.05 14.63
CA LEU A 31 -0.06 2.25 13.95
C LEU A 31 1.35 2.03 13.40
N SER A 32 2.24 1.39 14.15
CA SER A 32 3.61 1.05 13.71
C SER A 32 3.61 0.01 12.59
N TYR A 33 2.65 -0.90 12.58
CA TYR A 33 2.46 -1.90 11.53
C TYR A 33 1.95 -1.27 10.23
N ILE A 34 1.03 -0.31 10.30
CA ILE A 34 0.54 0.45 9.13
C ILE A 34 1.59 1.45 8.63
N SER A 35 2.37 2.03 9.55
CA SER A 35 3.49 2.94 9.22
C SER A 35 4.71 2.21 8.63
N ARG A 36 4.63 0.89 8.49
CA ARG A 36 5.72 0.02 8.04
C ARG A 36 5.63 -0.40 6.58
N PHE A 37 4.78 0.21 5.76
CA PHE A 37 4.96 0.07 4.30
C PHE A 37 6.27 0.76 3.92
N SER A 38 7.32 -0.05 3.84
CA SER A 38 8.62 0.40 3.34
C SER A 38 8.46 0.79 1.88
N ALA A 39 9.30 1.71 1.41
CA ALA A 39 9.45 1.98 -0.02
C ALA A 39 9.71 0.67 -0.81
N GLU A 40 10.36 -0.30 -0.18
CA GLU A 40 10.63 -1.64 -0.72
C GLU A 40 9.35 -2.46 -0.89
N ASP A 41 8.43 -2.45 0.09
CA ASP A 41 7.16 -3.19 -0.02
C ASP A 41 6.29 -2.65 -1.15
N VAL A 42 6.25 -1.31 -1.28
CA VAL A 42 5.53 -0.62 -2.37
C VAL A 42 6.15 -0.96 -3.72
N HIS A 43 7.47 -0.99 -3.80
CA HIS A 43 8.19 -1.35 -5.02
C HIS A 43 7.98 -2.83 -5.38
N ASP A 44 8.06 -3.74 -4.42
CA ASP A 44 7.88 -5.18 -4.62
C ASP A 44 6.49 -5.53 -5.10
N GLU A 45 5.48 -4.88 -4.54
CA GLU A 45 4.11 -5.04 -5.02
C GLU A 45 3.98 -4.52 -6.46
N GLY A 46 4.61 -3.39 -6.77
CA GLY A 46 4.72 -2.90 -8.14
C GLY A 46 5.38 -3.90 -9.10
N ARG A 47 6.43 -4.60 -8.67
CA ARG A 47 7.10 -5.64 -9.48
C ARG A 47 6.17 -6.81 -9.78
N ARG A 48 5.34 -7.23 -8.82
CA ARG A 48 4.34 -8.30 -9.04
C ARG A 48 3.33 -7.92 -10.13
N VAL A 49 2.84 -6.69 -10.09
CA VAL A 49 1.92 -6.16 -11.11
C VAL A 49 2.59 -6.14 -12.48
N VAL A 50 3.84 -5.66 -12.56
CA VAL A 50 4.61 -5.64 -13.81
C VAL A 50 4.75 -7.04 -14.40
N THR A 51 5.12 -8.04 -13.59
CA THR A 51 5.23 -9.43 -14.06
C THR A 51 3.92 -9.95 -14.65
N ALA A 52 2.81 -9.74 -13.95
CA ALA A 52 1.50 -10.18 -14.43
C ALA A 52 1.07 -9.46 -15.73
N LEU A 53 1.42 -8.18 -15.90
CA LEU A 53 1.18 -7.45 -17.14
C LEU A 53 2.02 -7.99 -18.32
N GLU A 54 3.28 -8.36 -18.07
CA GLU A 54 4.13 -9.01 -19.08
C GLU A 54 3.62 -10.39 -19.46
N GLU A 55 3.18 -11.20 -18.48
CA GLU A 55 2.56 -12.50 -18.73
C GLU A 55 1.28 -12.36 -19.54
N TYR A 56 0.42 -11.38 -19.22
CA TYR A 56 -0.78 -11.09 -19.99
C TYR A 56 -0.44 -10.72 -21.44
N LYS A 57 0.55 -9.84 -21.65
CA LYS A 57 1.00 -9.47 -23.00
C LYS A 57 1.57 -10.67 -23.75
N SER A 58 2.33 -11.54 -23.08
CA SER A 58 2.84 -12.77 -23.68
C SER A 58 1.71 -13.69 -24.15
N ALA A 59 0.63 -13.79 -23.37
CA ALA A 59 -0.52 -14.63 -23.70
C ALA A 59 -1.48 -14.02 -24.74
N ARG A 60 -1.69 -12.70 -24.71
CA ARG A 60 -2.72 -11.99 -25.51
C ARG A 60 -2.15 -11.14 -26.65
N GLY A 61 -0.83 -10.98 -26.73
CA GLY A 61 -0.12 -10.14 -27.72
C GLY A 61 -0.13 -8.64 -27.42
N GLN A 62 -0.89 -8.19 -26.41
CA GLN A 62 -1.04 -6.78 -26.06
C GLN A 62 -1.27 -6.61 -24.56
N TYR A 63 -0.96 -5.43 -24.02
CA TYR A 63 -1.27 -5.12 -22.62
C TYR A 63 -2.79 -4.93 -22.41
N PRO A 64 -3.30 -5.25 -21.22
CA PRO A 64 -4.71 -5.08 -20.90
C PRO A 64 -5.09 -3.60 -20.82
N ARG A 65 -6.36 -3.29 -21.07
CA ARG A 65 -6.84 -1.89 -21.01
C ARG A 65 -7.04 -1.43 -19.57
N ARG A 66 -7.34 -2.35 -18.65
CA ARG A 66 -7.52 -2.09 -17.22
C ARG A 66 -6.74 -3.11 -16.40
N LEU A 67 -6.29 -2.74 -15.21
CA LEU A 67 -5.57 -3.67 -14.32
C LEU A 67 -6.44 -4.85 -13.90
N GLU A 68 -7.75 -4.62 -13.77
CA GLU A 68 -8.76 -5.60 -13.40
C GLU A 68 -8.90 -6.75 -14.40
N ASP A 69 -8.42 -6.55 -15.64
CA ASP A 69 -8.45 -7.59 -16.70
C ASP A 69 -7.33 -8.64 -16.52
N THR A 70 -6.48 -8.50 -15.50
CA THR A 70 -5.35 -9.39 -15.21
C THR A 70 -5.55 -10.22 -13.95
N SER A 71 -4.74 -11.25 -13.78
CA SER A 71 -4.64 -12.04 -12.54
C SER A 71 -4.25 -11.20 -11.31
N VAL A 72 -3.77 -9.97 -11.51
CA VAL A 72 -3.54 -9.00 -10.43
C VAL A 72 -4.85 -8.61 -9.74
N ALA A 73 -5.98 -8.61 -10.45
CA ALA A 73 -7.29 -8.30 -9.88
C ALA A 73 -7.73 -9.31 -8.79
N GLU A 74 -7.26 -10.55 -8.91
CA GLU A 74 -7.53 -11.63 -7.95
C GLU A 74 -6.62 -11.53 -6.72
N GLN A 75 -5.43 -10.96 -6.86
CA GLN A 75 -4.59 -10.58 -5.72
C GLN A 75 -5.16 -9.30 -5.11
N LYS A 76 -5.89 -9.44 -3.99
CA LYS A 76 -6.28 -8.29 -3.17
C LYS A 76 -5.02 -7.52 -2.79
N PHE A 77 -4.81 -6.38 -3.43
CA PHE A 77 -3.73 -5.47 -3.09
C PHE A 77 -3.72 -5.20 -1.59
N PRO A 78 -2.55 -5.20 -0.94
CA PRO A 78 -2.45 -4.86 0.46
C PRO A 78 -3.09 -3.49 0.73
N LYS A 79 -3.94 -3.41 1.76
CA LYS A 79 -4.59 -2.16 2.17
C LYS A 79 -3.51 -1.13 2.52
N GLY A 80 -3.36 -0.09 1.69
CA GLY A 80 -2.35 0.95 1.88
C GLY A 80 -1.52 1.27 0.64
N VAL A 81 -1.60 0.44 -0.42
CA VAL A 81 -0.96 0.70 -1.71
C VAL A 81 -2.01 1.00 -2.77
N ALA A 82 -1.86 2.13 -3.46
CA ALA A 82 -2.67 2.58 -4.56
C ALA A 82 -1.93 2.37 -5.89
N PHE A 83 -2.67 1.93 -6.90
CA PHE A 83 -2.15 1.71 -8.25
C PHE A 83 -2.86 2.65 -9.22
N ALA A 84 -2.09 3.28 -10.10
CA ALA A 84 -2.58 3.97 -11.28
C ALA A 84 -1.89 3.39 -12.50
N TYR A 85 -2.68 3.07 -13.52
CA TYR A 85 -2.21 2.38 -14.71
C TYR A 85 -2.73 3.09 -15.95
N SER A 86 -1.82 3.36 -16.88
CA SER A 86 -2.13 3.98 -18.15
C SER A 86 -1.40 3.24 -19.26
N VAL A 87 -2.12 2.96 -20.34
CA VAL A 87 -1.56 2.32 -21.54
C VAL A 87 -1.54 3.31 -22.68
N ASN A 88 -0.53 3.19 -23.54
CA ASN A 88 -0.53 3.88 -24.81
C ASN A 88 -1.68 3.37 -25.70
N GLU A 89 -2.16 4.19 -26.64
CA GLU A 89 -3.19 3.86 -27.63
C GLU A 89 -2.90 2.58 -28.43
N SER A 90 -1.63 2.27 -28.65
CA SER A 90 -1.19 1.04 -29.32
C SER A 90 -1.22 -0.22 -28.44
N PHE A 91 -1.48 -0.09 -27.14
CA PHE A 91 -1.41 -1.16 -26.14
C PHE A 91 -0.06 -1.90 -26.09
N GLN A 92 0.99 -1.27 -26.63
CA GLN A 92 2.34 -1.83 -26.69
C GLN A 92 3.24 -1.38 -25.55
N SER A 93 2.86 -0.33 -24.82
CA SER A 93 3.56 0.17 -23.65
C SER A 93 2.57 0.71 -22.61
N TYR A 94 3.02 0.73 -21.35
CA TYR A 94 2.26 1.24 -20.22
C TYR A 94 3.15 1.97 -19.23
N VAL A 95 2.51 2.81 -18.42
CA VAL A 95 3.08 3.40 -17.22
C VAL A 95 2.27 2.90 -16.04
N LEU A 96 2.96 2.31 -15.06
CA LEU A 96 2.37 1.90 -13.79
C LEU A 96 2.90 2.81 -12.69
N VAL A 97 2.00 3.41 -11.93
CA VAL A 97 2.31 4.22 -10.75
C VAL A 97 1.82 3.46 -9.53
N VAL A 98 2.70 3.29 -8.54
CA VAL A 98 2.42 2.58 -7.31
C VAL A 98 2.76 3.49 -6.15
N SER A 99 1.80 3.75 -5.27
CA SER A 99 1.96 4.68 -4.16
C SER A 99 1.49 4.08 -2.85
N GLY A 100 2.26 4.20 -1.78
CA GLY A 100 1.89 3.70 -0.45
C GLY A 100 2.86 4.19 0.62
N GLY A 101 2.39 4.42 1.83
CA GLY A 101 3.25 4.84 2.95
C GLY A 101 4.04 6.15 2.72
N GLY A 102 3.58 7.03 1.82
CA GLY A 102 4.31 8.25 1.44
C GLY A 102 5.40 8.07 0.37
N HIS A 103 5.52 6.87 -0.20
CA HIS A 103 6.44 6.54 -1.28
C HIS A 103 5.67 6.32 -2.58
N THR A 104 6.21 6.84 -3.68
CA THR A 104 5.63 6.66 -5.01
C THR A 104 6.69 6.16 -5.96
N TRP A 105 6.36 5.11 -6.70
CA TRP A 105 7.17 4.53 -7.75
C TRP A 105 6.45 4.60 -9.08
N ARG A 106 7.18 4.88 -10.15
CA ARG A 106 6.69 4.81 -11.53
C ARG A 106 7.50 3.79 -12.31
N TYR A 107 6.83 2.89 -12.99
CA TYR A 107 7.43 1.97 -13.94
C TYR A 107 7.09 2.37 -15.36
N PHE A 108 8.10 2.44 -16.21
CA PHE A 108 7.96 2.72 -17.64
C PHE A 108 8.26 1.44 -18.42
N SER A 109 7.23 0.79 -18.97
CA SER A 109 7.42 -0.50 -19.63
C SER A 109 8.29 -0.41 -20.89
N ALA A 110 8.20 0.72 -21.61
CA ALA A 110 9.01 0.98 -22.80
C ALA A 110 10.52 1.00 -22.51
N MET A 111 10.92 1.43 -21.30
CA MET A 111 12.31 1.51 -20.87
C MET A 111 12.70 0.38 -19.92
N LYS A 112 11.73 -0.44 -19.49
CA LYS A 112 11.87 -1.43 -18.42
C LYS A 112 12.54 -0.85 -17.16
N ASN A 113 12.16 0.37 -16.79
CA ASN A 113 12.85 1.13 -15.74
C ASN A 113 11.88 1.58 -14.65
N TRP A 114 12.35 1.54 -13.41
CA TRP A 114 11.67 2.07 -12.22
C TRP A 114 12.24 3.43 -11.86
N GLN A 115 11.35 4.37 -11.54
CA GLN A 115 11.70 5.69 -11.03
C GLN A 115 11.01 5.93 -9.70
N HIS A 116 11.79 6.24 -8.66
CA HIS A 116 11.26 6.72 -7.40
C HIS A 116 10.87 8.19 -7.54
N VAL A 117 9.62 8.53 -7.21
CA VAL A 117 9.13 9.91 -7.23
C VAL A 117 9.25 10.45 -5.81
N PRO A 118 10.13 11.44 -5.56
CA PRO A 118 10.26 12.02 -4.25
C PRO A 118 8.96 12.76 -3.87
N PRO A 119 8.57 12.73 -2.59
CA PRO A 119 7.38 13.42 -2.12
C PRO A 119 7.48 14.92 -2.44
N GLY A 120 6.44 15.47 -3.08
CA GLY A 120 6.36 16.88 -3.50
C GLY A 120 6.71 17.16 -4.96
N ALA A 121 7.25 16.19 -5.72
CA ALA A 121 7.52 16.35 -7.15
C ALA A 121 6.28 16.24 -8.05
N GLU A 122 5.12 15.85 -7.50
CA GLU A 122 3.87 15.67 -8.26
C GLU A 122 3.31 16.97 -8.85
N ARG A 123 3.73 18.15 -8.36
CA ARG A 123 3.27 19.46 -8.85
C ARG A 123 4.05 20.04 -10.02
N ALA A 124 5.18 19.45 -10.43
CA ALA A 124 6.06 20.07 -11.42
C ALA A 124 5.72 19.74 -12.89
N THR A 125 4.75 18.86 -13.15
CA THR A 125 4.35 18.44 -14.51
C THR A 125 2.89 18.77 -14.84
N ALA A 126 2.38 19.89 -14.36
CA ALA A 126 1.30 20.56 -15.07
C ALA A 126 1.97 21.47 -16.12
N PRO A 127 1.75 21.27 -17.43
CA PRO A 127 2.13 22.29 -18.39
C PRO A 127 1.36 23.57 -18.01
N ALA A 128 2.09 24.66 -17.78
CA ALA A 128 1.48 25.97 -17.72
C ALA A 128 0.89 26.26 -19.11
N GLU A 129 -0.44 26.21 -19.21
CA GLU A 129 -1.17 26.88 -20.29
C GLU A 129 -1.04 28.41 -20.14
#